data_AF-A0A537TWL8-F1
#
_entry.id   AF-A0A537TWL8-F1
#
_cell.length_a   1.000
_cell.length_b   1.000
_cell.length_c   1.000
_cell.angle_alpha   90.00
_cell.angle_beta   90.00
_cell.angle_gamma   90.00
#
_symmetry.space_group_name_H-M   'P 1'
#
loop_
_entity.id
_entity.type
_entity.pdbx_description
1 polymer ?
#
loop_
_entity_poly.entity_id
_entity_poly.type
_entity_poly.pdbx_seq_one_letter_code
_entity_poly.pdbx_strand_id
1 'polypeptide(L)'
;MLAPFHYAFVQRGVWEVLLLSGAAGLIGTWIVLRGLAFYAHAVGTAAFPGLVLADGLGFSPILGAFGAAVVFALAVEALTASQRSEYGSFTALVLVGAIALGVILASDVFHSGPNVETLLFGSLLLVGTRELVLAACATGAAIGATVLLGCRWLATGFDPANARALRVWTALGDALLLFLIAVTVVASLSALGALLVASLLVLPAATTRLWTRRLVTWQLSSVVLAAAEGVVGLWISVESNAPPGAAIAVLAAGVFGIAALGRAVRPSVLAGLAAGLLLLVGATGCGTIGRTGGKGPTVVATTTQIADWVRAVGGDAVSVHQILQPNTDPHEYEPRPADVEATASASVVFENGDTLDSWMAKVVSEAGGHPAVVDLGRLVPVKLAGESSGPEPSRFDPHWWHDPRNAEAAVSAIARALARADPAKRAVFRRNASAYIRRVRRLDRSIAACFGRIPPPERKLVTDHDAFGYFAARYGIAVVGAVIPSQTTQAQASAGATARLIALVRHEHVRAIFPESSL
;
A
#
# COMPACT_ATOMS: atom_id res chain seq x y z
N MET A 1 -17.77 -15.85 -14.75
CA MET A 1 -17.09 -16.20 -13.48
C MET A 1 -15.57 -16.35 -13.61
N LEU A 2 -15.00 -16.87 -14.73
CA LEU A 2 -13.54 -17.03 -14.87
C LEU A 2 -12.79 -15.86 -15.54
N ALA A 3 -13.50 -14.84 -16.04
CA ALA A 3 -12.90 -13.69 -16.74
C ALA A 3 -11.74 -13.01 -15.98
N PRO A 4 -11.80 -12.83 -14.64
CA PRO A 4 -10.71 -12.24 -13.86
C PRO A 4 -9.38 -13.03 -13.90
N PHE A 5 -9.42 -14.35 -14.04
CA PHE A 5 -8.23 -15.21 -13.96
C PHE A 5 -7.38 -15.24 -15.24
N HIS A 6 -7.80 -14.53 -16.29
CA HIS A 6 -7.00 -14.41 -17.51
C HIS A 6 -5.80 -13.46 -17.34
N TYR A 7 -5.86 -12.56 -16.37
CA TYR A 7 -4.79 -11.60 -16.15
C TYR A 7 -3.60 -12.25 -15.41
N ALA A 8 -2.39 -12.02 -15.93
CA ALA A 8 -1.16 -12.57 -15.37
C ALA A 8 -0.95 -12.16 -13.90
N PHE A 9 -1.29 -10.91 -13.55
CA PHE A 9 -1.20 -10.41 -12.18
C PHE A 9 -2.16 -11.15 -11.24
N VAL A 10 -3.38 -11.47 -11.68
CA VAL A 10 -4.33 -12.25 -10.88
C VAL A 10 -3.82 -13.67 -10.68
N GLN A 11 -3.25 -14.29 -11.71
CA GLN A 11 -2.65 -15.62 -11.60
C GLN A 11 -1.49 -15.66 -10.60
N ARG A 12 -0.60 -14.65 -10.63
CA ARG A 12 0.48 -14.50 -9.65
C ARG A 12 -0.06 -14.31 -8.23
N GLY A 13 -1.06 -13.44 -8.07
CA GLY A 13 -1.75 -13.24 -6.79
C GLY A 13 -2.38 -14.52 -6.25
N VAL A 14 -3.01 -15.35 -7.11
CA VAL A 14 -3.53 -16.66 -6.72
C VAL A 14 -2.42 -17.58 -6.24
N TRP A 15 -1.30 -17.67 -6.97
CA TRP A 15 -0.17 -18.50 -6.57
C TRP A 15 0.42 -18.07 -5.23
N GLU A 16 0.58 -16.76 -5.02
CA GLU A 16 1.05 -16.20 -3.75
C GLU A 16 0.13 -16.58 -2.60
N VAL A 17 -1.18 -16.37 -2.76
CA VAL A 17 -2.19 -16.74 -1.76
C VAL A 17 -2.15 -18.24 -1.47
N LEU A 18 -2.06 -19.09 -2.49
CA LEU A 18 -2.01 -20.53 -2.32
C LEU A 18 -0.75 -20.96 -1.58
N LEU A 19 0.41 -20.39 -1.91
CA LEU A 19 1.66 -20.64 -1.20
C LEU A 19 1.54 -20.20 0.26
N LEU A 20 1.11 -18.96 0.52
CA LEU A 20 0.94 -18.42 1.86
C LEU A 20 -0.11 -19.18 2.67
N SER A 21 -1.18 -19.69 2.06
CA SER A 21 -2.23 -20.47 2.74
C SER A 21 -1.69 -21.74 3.41
N GLY A 22 -0.62 -22.32 2.87
CA GLY A 22 0.07 -23.47 3.45
C GLY A 22 0.72 -23.12 4.79
N ALA A 23 1.56 -22.08 4.82
CA ALA A 23 2.15 -21.57 6.06
C ALA A 23 1.05 -21.04 7.00
N ALA A 24 0.10 -20.27 6.47
CA ALA A 24 -0.92 -19.60 7.26
C ALA A 24 -1.87 -20.58 7.95
N GLY A 25 -2.34 -21.61 7.25
CA GLY A 25 -3.17 -22.64 7.85
C GLY A 25 -2.42 -23.47 8.91
N LEU A 26 -1.15 -23.83 8.66
CA LEU A 26 -0.36 -24.61 9.61
C LEU A 26 0.02 -23.79 10.85
N ILE A 27 0.73 -22.69 10.66
CA ILE A 27 1.18 -21.80 11.74
C ILE A 27 -0.01 -21.17 12.44
N GLY A 28 -1.07 -20.82 11.71
CA GLY A 28 -2.34 -20.32 12.25
C GLY A 28 -2.96 -21.23 13.31
N THR A 29 -2.96 -22.55 13.11
CA THR A 29 -3.45 -23.47 14.14
C THR A 29 -2.63 -23.41 15.42
N TRP A 30 -1.30 -23.29 15.32
CA TRP A 30 -0.43 -23.14 16.48
C TRP A 30 -0.62 -21.79 17.17
N ILE A 31 -0.81 -20.73 16.39
CA ILE A 31 -1.14 -19.38 16.89
C ILE A 31 -2.41 -19.44 17.73
N VAL A 32 -3.49 -20.01 17.19
CA VAL A 32 -4.78 -20.10 17.89
C VAL A 32 -4.71 -21.04 19.09
N LEU A 33 -4.01 -22.18 18.98
CA LEU A 33 -3.89 -23.16 20.07
C LEU A 33 -3.20 -22.56 21.30
N ARG A 34 -2.22 -21.69 21.09
CA ARG A 34 -1.39 -21.10 22.14
C ARG A 34 -1.76 -19.67 22.54
N GLY A 35 -2.84 -19.12 21.97
CA GLY A 35 -3.27 -17.75 22.26
C GLY A 35 -2.30 -16.68 21.75
N LEU A 36 -1.54 -16.96 20.69
CA LEU A 36 -0.53 -16.06 20.13
C LEU A 36 -1.09 -15.11 19.05
N ALA A 37 -2.42 -14.97 18.95
CA ALA A 37 -3.06 -14.15 17.92
C ALA A 37 -2.60 -12.68 17.97
N PHE A 38 -2.51 -12.11 19.18
CA PHE A 38 -2.00 -10.76 19.37
C PHE A 38 -0.50 -10.66 19.03
N TYR A 39 0.29 -11.67 19.37
CA TYR A 39 1.70 -11.74 18.97
C TYR A 39 1.86 -11.71 17.46
N ALA A 40 1.12 -12.55 16.72
CA ALA A 40 1.18 -12.60 15.26
C ALA A 40 0.85 -11.24 14.61
N HIS A 41 -0.15 -10.51 15.15
CA HIS A 41 -0.45 -9.15 14.71
C HIS A 41 0.68 -8.17 15.06
N ALA A 42 1.19 -8.24 16.29
CA ALA A 42 2.26 -7.36 16.76
C ALA A 42 3.55 -7.48 15.94
N VAL A 43 3.91 -8.68 15.46
CA VAL A 43 5.10 -8.86 14.62
C VAL A 43 5.06 -7.94 13.38
N GLY A 44 3.92 -7.87 12.69
CA GLY A 44 3.80 -7.10 11.45
C GLY A 44 4.12 -5.62 11.69
N THR A 45 3.55 -5.05 12.74
CA THR A 45 3.79 -3.66 13.14
C THR A 45 5.19 -3.46 13.75
N ALA A 46 5.72 -4.45 14.47
CA ALA A 46 7.07 -4.42 15.03
C ALA A 46 8.18 -4.51 13.97
N ALA A 47 7.86 -4.84 12.72
CA ALA A 47 8.80 -4.77 11.60
C ALA A 47 9.14 -3.32 11.20
N PHE A 48 8.30 -2.34 11.58
CA PHE A 48 8.41 -0.93 11.22
C PHE A 48 9.81 -0.32 11.44
N PRO A 49 10.47 -0.47 12.60
CA PRO A 49 11.81 0.11 12.83
C PRO A 49 12.87 -0.46 11.89
N GLY A 50 12.73 -1.74 11.52
CA GLY A 50 13.63 -2.40 10.58
C GLY A 50 13.48 -1.86 9.17
N LEU A 51 12.26 -1.50 8.77
CA LEU A 51 11.98 -0.87 7.48
C LEU A 51 12.59 0.53 7.40
N VAL A 52 12.39 1.33 8.44
CA VAL A 52 12.99 2.67 8.60
C VAL A 52 14.52 2.60 8.52
N LEU A 53 15.14 1.63 9.20
CA LEU A 53 16.60 1.42 9.14
C LEU A 53 17.09 0.96 7.76
N ALA A 54 16.35 0.07 7.10
CA ALA A 54 16.68 -0.42 5.76
C ALA A 54 16.72 0.71 4.75
N ASP A 55 15.72 1.59 4.83
CA ASP A 55 15.61 2.76 3.98
C ASP A 55 16.75 3.77 4.26
N GLY A 56 16.95 4.14 5.54
CA GLY A 56 17.99 5.10 5.94
C GLY A 56 19.43 4.64 5.66
N LEU A 57 19.69 3.33 5.64
CA LEU A 57 21.01 2.76 5.35
C LEU A 57 21.16 2.23 3.91
N GLY A 58 20.10 2.29 3.10
CA GLY A 58 20.12 1.89 1.70
C GLY A 58 20.25 0.38 1.44
N PHE A 59 19.67 -0.48 2.30
CA PHE A 59 19.62 -1.93 2.09
C PHE A 59 18.18 -2.45 1.92
N SER A 60 18.04 -3.75 1.64
CA SER A 60 16.73 -4.37 1.32
C SER A 60 15.69 -4.22 2.45
N PRO A 61 14.49 -3.66 2.17
CA PRO A 61 13.41 -3.52 3.16
C PRO A 61 13.00 -4.85 3.80
N ILE A 62 12.95 -5.94 3.03
CA ILE A 62 12.58 -7.26 3.54
C ILE A 62 13.59 -7.74 4.60
N LEU A 63 14.89 -7.48 4.39
CA LEU A 63 15.91 -7.83 5.37
C LEU A 63 15.78 -6.99 6.65
N GLY A 64 15.40 -5.71 6.50
CA GLY A 64 15.10 -4.82 7.63
C GLY A 64 13.92 -5.33 8.45
N ALA A 65 12.79 -5.58 7.79
CA ALA A 65 11.58 -6.14 8.42
C ALA A 65 11.88 -7.47 9.11
N PHE A 66 12.62 -8.37 8.45
CA PHE A 66 13.00 -9.65 9.00
C PHE A 66 13.88 -9.48 10.26
N GLY A 67 14.90 -8.63 10.19
CA GLY A 67 15.77 -8.34 11.33
C GLY A 67 15.00 -7.81 12.53
N ALA A 68 14.11 -6.83 12.32
CA ALA A 68 13.26 -6.28 13.37
C ALA A 68 12.29 -7.32 13.94
N ALA A 69 11.66 -8.14 13.11
CA ALA A 69 10.76 -9.20 13.53
C ALA A 69 11.49 -10.28 14.37
N VAL A 70 12.74 -10.60 14.03
CA VAL A 70 13.58 -11.53 14.82
C VAL A 70 13.96 -10.91 16.17
N VAL A 71 14.40 -9.65 16.19
CA VAL A 71 14.71 -8.94 17.44
C VAL A 71 13.47 -8.87 18.34
N PHE A 72 12.30 -8.57 17.76
CA PHE A 72 11.02 -8.58 18.46
C PHE A 72 10.70 -9.95 19.06
N ALA A 73 10.83 -11.02 18.27
CA ALA A 73 10.58 -12.40 18.72
C ALA A 73 11.51 -12.78 19.90
N LEU A 74 12.80 -12.48 19.79
CA LEU A 74 13.79 -12.75 20.84
C LEU A 74 13.53 -11.95 22.11
N ALA A 75 13.13 -10.67 21.97
CA ALA A 75 12.81 -9.82 23.11
C ALA A 75 11.57 -10.31 23.86
N VAL A 76 10.51 -10.71 23.14
CA VAL A 76 9.31 -11.29 23.75
C VAL A 76 9.67 -12.60 24.47
N GLU A 77 10.42 -13.49 23.84
CA GLU A 77 10.83 -14.77 24.43
C GLU A 77 11.71 -14.59 25.68
N ALA A 78 12.66 -13.66 25.66
CA ALA A 78 13.53 -13.40 26.81
C ALA A 78 12.73 -12.90 28.03
N LEU A 79 11.70 -12.09 27.81
CA LEU A 79 10.84 -11.57 28.88
C LEU A 79 9.89 -12.65 29.41
N THR A 80 9.29 -13.46 28.54
CA THR A 80 8.37 -14.55 28.93
C THR A 80 9.11 -15.71 29.61
N ALA A 81 10.39 -15.94 29.29
CA ALA A 81 11.20 -16.96 29.95
C ALA A 81 11.37 -16.73 31.46
N SER A 82 11.25 -15.49 31.92
CA SER A 82 11.52 -15.09 33.31
C SER A 82 10.27 -15.09 34.22
N GLN A 83 9.06 -15.13 33.67
CA GLN A 83 7.80 -14.95 34.43
C GLN A 83 6.68 -15.83 33.86
N ARG A 84 5.84 -16.43 34.72
CA ARG A 84 4.68 -17.28 34.34
C ARG A 84 3.52 -16.53 33.65
N SER A 85 3.74 -15.31 33.16
CA SER A 85 2.69 -14.42 32.66
C SER A 85 2.22 -14.81 31.24
N GLU A 86 0.98 -14.43 30.92
CA GLU A 86 0.40 -14.56 29.60
C GLU A 86 1.20 -13.74 28.57
N TYR A 87 1.54 -14.36 27.43
CA TYR A 87 2.30 -13.76 26.32
C TYR A 87 1.78 -12.38 25.87
N GLY A 88 0.48 -12.10 26.05
CA GLY A 88 -0.16 -10.87 25.61
C GLY A 88 0.44 -9.59 26.22
N SER A 89 0.75 -9.58 27.51
CA SER A 89 1.23 -8.36 28.19
C SER A 89 2.64 -7.95 27.74
N PHE A 90 3.56 -8.93 27.66
CA PHE A 90 4.93 -8.66 27.22
C PHE A 90 5.00 -8.33 25.73
N THR A 91 4.20 -9.01 24.91
CA THR A 91 4.06 -8.67 23.48
C THR A 91 3.67 -7.20 23.32
N ALA A 92 2.70 -6.70 24.10
CA ALA A 92 2.26 -5.31 24.02
C ALA A 92 3.37 -4.34 24.41
N LEU A 93 4.11 -4.62 25.49
CA LEU A 93 5.20 -3.77 25.97
C LEU A 93 6.34 -3.66 24.94
N VAL A 94 6.79 -4.80 24.41
CA VAL A 94 7.84 -4.83 23.38
C VAL A 94 7.36 -4.14 22.11
N LEU A 95 6.08 -4.31 21.74
CA LEU A 95 5.50 -3.68 20.55
C LEU A 95 5.52 -2.15 20.68
N VAL A 96 5.09 -1.62 21.82
CA VAL A 96 5.13 -0.17 22.09
C VAL A 96 6.56 0.34 22.01
N GLY A 97 7.53 -0.37 22.58
CA GLY A 97 8.95 -0.02 22.49
C GLY A 97 9.47 -0.04 21.05
N ALA A 98 9.10 -1.05 20.26
CA ALA A 98 9.47 -1.15 18.85
C ALA A 98 8.88 0.01 18.04
N ILE A 99 7.57 0.28 18.16
CA ILE A 99 6.92 1.39 17.47
C ILE A 99 7.56 2.73 17.86
N ALA A 100 7.77 2.98 19.16
CA ALA A 100 8.42 4.20 19.63
C ALA A 100 9.83 4.36 19.06
N LEU A 101 10.62 3.28 19.04
CA LEU A 101 11.95 3.28 18.42
C LEU A 101 11.87 3.60 16.93
N GLY A 102 10.95 2.97 16.19
CA GLY A 102 10.79 3.24 14.77
C GLY A 102 10.37 4.69 14.49
N VAL A 103 9.46 5.25 15.29
CA VAL A 103 9.03 6.65 15.16
C VAL A 103 10.20 7.60 15.45
N ILE A 104 11.02 7.32 16.47
CA ILE A 104 12.22 8.12 16.77
C ILE A 104 13.22 8.03 15.61
N LEU A 105 13.45 6.85 15.06
CA LEU A 105 14.36 6.65 13.92
C LEU A 105 13.88 7.40 12.67
N ALA A 106 12.56 7.43 12.45
CA ALA A 106 11.93 8.16 11.36
C ALA A 106 11.94 9.68 11.57
N SER A 107 11.82 10.15 12.82
CA SER A 107 11.55 11.55 13.16
C SER A 107 12.76 12.49 13.13
N ASP A 108 14.00 12.01 13.23
CA ASP A 108 15.15 12.93 13.41
C ASP A 108 16.52 12.40 12.95
N VAL A 109 16.65 11.11 12.61
CA VAL A 109 17.98 10.49 12.39
C VAL A 109 18.20 10.04 10.95
N PHE A 110 17.16 9.55 10.26
CA PHE A 110 17.35 8.88 8.97
C PHE A 110 16.57 9.45 7.78
N HIS A 111 15.73 10.48 7.95
CA HIS A 111 14.89 11.03 6.87
C HIS A 111 14.19 9.90 6.06
N SER A 112 13.56 8.96 6.76
CA SER A 112 13.12 7.68 6.20
C SER A 112 11.84 7.79 5.37
N GLY A 113 11.80 7.03 4.27
CA GLY A 113 10.91 7.19 3.14
C GLY A 113 9.68 6.31 2.97
N PRO A 114 9.06 6.36 1.76
CA PRO A 114 7.70 5.89 1.42
C PRO A 114 7.56 4.36 1.41
N ASN A 115 8.67 3.63 1.52
CA ASN A 115 8.67 2.17 1.47
C ASN A 115 8.04 1.52 2.72
N VAL A 116 7.77 2.30 3.76
CA VAL A 116 7.25 1.77 5.02
C VAL A 116 5.73 1.57 4.98
N GLU A 117 5.00 2.43 4.28
CA GLU A 117 3.52 2.43 4.26
C GLU A 117 2.94 1.42 3.27
N THR A 118 3.59 1.22 2.11
CA THR A 118 3.21 0.14 1.17
C THR A 118 3.28 -1.25 1.82
N LEU A 119 4.09 -1.43 2.85
CA LEU A 119 4.15 -2.66 3.65
C LEU A 119 3.14 -2.71 4.79
N LEU A 120 2.50 -1.59 5.17
CA LEU A 120 1.40 -1.58 6.14
C LEU A 120 0.10 -2.15 5.53
N PHE A 121 -0.17 -1.82 4.26
CA PHE A 121 -1.38 -2.24 3.55
C PHE A 121 -1.16 -3.43 2.59
N GLY A 122 0.07 -3.63 2.11
CA GLY A 122 0.41 -4.70 1.17
C GLY A 122 -0.12 -4.40 -0.23
N SER A 123 0.27 -5.19 -1.22
CA SER A 123 -0.30 -5.13 -2.57
C SER A 123 -0.14 -6.47 -3.28
N LEU A 124 -1.13 -7.34 -3.11
CA LEU A 124 -1.27 -8.64 -3.78
C LEU A 124 -1.24 -8.56 -5.33
N LEU A 125 -1.53 -7.39 -5.91
CA LEU A 125 -1.53 -7.19 -7.36
C LEU A 125 -0.14 -6.98 -7.95
N LEU A 126 0.85 -6.69 -7.10
CA LEU A 126 2.21 -6.34 -7.49
C LEU A 126 3.22 -7.38 -7.00
N VAL A 127 2.81 -8.65 -6.94
CA VAL A 127 3.66 -9.74 -6.44
C VAL A 127 4.57 -10.25 -7.55
N GLY A 128 5.88 -10.11 -7.33
CA GLY A 128 6.91 -10.60 -8.24
C GLY A 128 7.41 -12.01 -7.87
N THR A 129 8.47 -12.45 -8.56
CA THR A 129 9.07 -13.78 -8.35
C THR A 129 9.73 -13.92 -6.98
N ARG A 130 10.26 -12.83 -6.41
CA ARG A 130 10.98 -12.88 -5.12
C ARG A 130 10.03 -13.16 -3.97
N GLU A 131 8.85 -12.55 -4.01
CA GLU A 131 7.77 -12.73 -3.06
C GLU A 131 7.26 -14.19 -3.11
N LEU A 132 7.02 -14.73 -4.31
CA LEU A 132 6.63 -16.13 -4.50
C LEU A 132 7.66 -17.12 -3.90
N VAL A 133 8.96 -16.85 -4.10
CA VAL A 133 10.03 -17.68 -3.52
C VAL A 133 10.03 -17.57 -1.98
N LEU A 134 9.86 -16.36 -1.44
CA LEU A 134 9.79 -16.13 0.00
C LEU A 134 8.59 -16.85 0.63
N ALA A 135 7.41 -16.77 0.01
CA ALA A 135 6.20 -17.48 0.42
C ALA A 135 6.41 -19.01 0.37
N ALA A 136 7.01 -19.53 -0.70
CA ALA A 136 7.32 -20.95 -0.83
C ALA A 136 8.31 -21.43 0.25
N CYS A 137 9.37 -20.65 0.52
CA CYS A 137 10.34 -20.94 1.58
C CYS A 137 9.69 -20.93 2.97
N ALA A 138 8.85 -19.93 3.27
CA ALA A 138 8.13 -19.84 4.54
C ALA A 138 7.19 -21.05 4.73
N THR A 139 6.46 -21.44 3.69
CA THR A 139 5.60 -22.63 3.71
C THR A 139 6.38 -23.92 3.87
N GLY A 140 7.50 -24.09 3.17
CA GLY A 140 8.40 -25.23 3.36
C GLY A 140 8.94 -25.32 4.79
N ALA A 141 9.36 -24.19 5.37
CA ALA A 141 9.82 -24.12 6.75
C ALA A 141 8.70 -24.46 7.76
N ALA A 142 7.48 -23.94 7.55
CA ALA A 142 6.31 -24.23 8.38
C ALA A 142 5.93 -25.71 8.36
N ILE A 143 5.94 -26.35 7.18
CA ILE A 143 5.69 -27.79 7.04
C ILE A 143 6.77 -28.59 7.76
N GLY A 144 8.04 -28.33 7.45
CA GLY A 144 9.17 -29.05 8.05
C GLY A 144 9.18 -28.95 9.58
N ALA A 145 8.96 -27.76 10.12
CA ALA A 145 8.90 -27.55 11.56
C ALA A 145 7.68 -28.20 12.20
N THR A 146 6.50 -28.17 11.55
CA THR A 146 5.31 -28.86 12.08
C THR A 146 5.51 -30.37 12.13
N VAL A 147 6.18 -30.97 11.14
CA VAL A 147 6.49 -32.40 11.13
C VAL A 147 7.53 -32.76 12.21
N LEU A 148 8.59 -31.96 12.36
CA LEU A 148 9.69 -32.26 13.29
C LEU A 148 9.35 -31.93 14.75
N LEU A 149 8.57 -30.88 14.99
CA LEU A 149 8.36 -30.28 16.31
C LEU A 149 6.89 -30.30 16.76
N GLY A 150 5.95 -30.68 15.89
CA GLY A 150 4.52 -30.66 16.22
C GLY A 150 4.17 -31.44 17.48
N CYS A 151 4.77 -32.62 17.69
CA CYS A 151 4.59 -33.39 18.92
C CYS A 151 5.08 -32.63 20.17
N ARG A 152 6.20 -31.90 20.06
CA ARG A 152 6.78 -31.11 21.16
C ARG A 152 5.93 -29.86 21.44
N TRP A 153 5.42 -29.20 20.41
CA TRP A 153 4.54 -28.05 20.52
C TRP A 153 3.17 -28.40 21.09
N LEU A 154 2.64 -29.59 20.75
CA LEU A 154 1.40 -30.10 21.32
C LEU A 154 1.56 -30.35 22.83
N ALA A 155 2.63 -31.03 23.25
CA ALA A 155 2.87 -31.36 24.66
C ALA A 155 2.95 -30.10 25.53
N THR A 156 3.62 -29.06 25.04
CA THR A 156 3.76 -27.76 25.72
C THR A 156 2.49 -26.91 25.68
N GLY A 157 1.67 -27.04 24.64
CA GLY A 157 0.42 -26.28 24.50
C GLY A 157 -0.70 -26.71 25.45
N PHE A 158 -0.69 -27.96 25.93
CA PHE A 158 -1.71 -28.46 26.88
C PHE A 158 -1.28 -28.33 28.35
N ASP A 159 -0.02 -28.58 28.67
CA ASP A 159 0.50 -28.45 30.04
C ASP A 159 1.99 -28.07 30.08
N PRO A 160 2.30 -26.76 30.17
CA PRO A 160 3.67 -26.26 30.26
C PRO A 160 4.42 -26.69 31.54
N ALA A 161 3.70 -27.10 32.59
CA ALA A 161 4.28 -27.54 33.86
C ALA A 161 4.69 -29.02 33.78
N ASN A 162 3.84 -29.89 33.21
CA ASN A 162 4.17 -31.30 32.99
C ASN A 162 5.22 -31.51 31.88
N ALA A 163 5.26 -30.67 30.85
CA ALA A 163 6.26 -30.76 29.79
C ALA A 163 7.71 -30.62 30.32
N ARG A 164 7.92 -29.81 31.36
CA ARG A 164 9.22 -29.65 32.03
C ARG A 164 9.62 -30.88 32.84
N ALA A 165 8.65 -31.60 33.42
CA ALA A 165 8.91 -32.86 34.12
C ALA A 165 9.38 -33.97 33.16
N LEU A 166 8.98 -33.91 31.89
CA LEU A 166 9.38 -34.83 30.82
C LEU A 166 10.76 -34.52 30.18
N ARG A 167 11.52 -33.55 30.71
CA ARG A 167 12.85 -33.12 30.20
C ARG A 167 12.90 -32.74 28.71
N VAL A 168 11.75 -32.43 28.10
CA VAL A 168 11.73 -31.89 26.74
C VAL A 168 12.31 -30.48 26.83
N TRP A 169 13.34 -30.17 26.05
CA TRP A 169 13.83 -28.78 25.94
C TRP A 169 12.72 -27.94 25.30
N THR A 170 12.00 -27.16 26.11
CA THR A 170 10.81 -26.40 25.68
C THR A 170 11.17 -25.03 25.11
N ALA A 171 12.17 -24.35 25.68
CA ALA A 171 12.56 -22.99 25.28
C ALA A 171 12.94 -22.87 23.81
N LEU A 172 13.79 -23.78 23.29
CA LEU A 172 14.17 -23.75 21.88
C LEU A 172 12.97 -24.00 20.94
N GLY A 173 12.02 -24.85 21.35
CA GLY A 173 10.82 -25.13 20.56
C GLY A 173 9.87 -23.94 20.50
N ASP A 174 9.68 -23.25 21.63
CA ASP A 174 8.82 -22.08 21.74
C ASP A 174 9.44 -20.88 20.99
N ALA A 175 10.73 -20.62 21.19
CA ALA A 175 11.49 -19.63 20.42
C ALA A 175 11.41 -19.88 18.91
N LEU A 176 11.54 -21.14 18.47
CA LEU A 176 11.44 -21.51 17.06
C LEU A 176 10.03 -21.33 16.50
N LEU A 177 8.98 -21.55 17.30
CA LEU A 177 7.61 -21.24 16.89
C LEU A 177 7.41 -19.73 16.72
N LEU A 178 7.86 -18.92 17.68
CA LEU A 178 7.78 -17.46 17.61
C LEU A 178 8.56 -16.91 16.42
N PHE A 179 9.73 -17.48 16.13
CA PHE A 179 10.54 -17.18 14.95
C PHE A 179 9.81 -17.57 13.65
N LEU A 180 9.19 -18.74 13.57
CA LEU A 180 8.44 -19.16 12.38
C LEU A 180 7.18 -18.32 12.14
N ILE A 181 6.49 -17.91 13.19
CA ILE A 181 5.42 -16.91 13.10
C ILE A 181 6.00 -15.62 12.52
N ALA A 182 7.15 -15.16 13.02
CA ALA A 182 7.79 -13.96 12.53
C ALA A 182 8.17 -14.04 11.03
N VAL A 183 8.79 -15.14 10.61
CA VAL A 183 9.12 -15.43 9.21
C VAL A 183 7.86 -15.43 8.33
N THR A 184 6.79 -16.10 8.78
CA THR A 184 5.54 -16.22 8.02
C THR A 184 4.85 -14.86 7.88
N VAL A 185 4.81 -14.07 8.96
CA VAL A 185 4.26 -12.71 8.95
C VAL A 185 5.04 -11.85 7.96
N VAL A 186 6.38 -11.80 8.07
CA VAL A 186 7.24 -11.00 7.17
C VAL A 186 7.09 -11.43 5.71
N ALA A 187 7.03 -12.73 5.44
CA ALA A 187 6.81 -13.26 4.10
C ALA A 187 5.44 -12.86 3.51
N SER A 188 4.45 -12.58 4.37
CA SER A 188 3.10 -12.20 3.97
C SER A 188 2.89 -10.67 3.92
N LEU A 189 3.83 -9.86 4.40
CA LEU A 189 3.68 -8.39 4.48
C LEU A 189 3.50 -7.74 3.11
N SER A 190 4.27 -8.17 2.10
CA SER A 190 4.17 -7.64 0.74
C SER A 190 2.81 -7.93 0.09
N ALA A 191 2.18 -9.06 0.46
CA ALA A 191 0.90 -9.48 -0.10
C ALA A 191 -0.28 -8.83 0.62
N LEU A 192 -0.33 -8.91 1.95
CA LEU A 192 -1.51 -8.57 2.76
C LEU A 192 -1.34 -7.29 3.59
N GLY A 193 -0.11 -6.82 3.75
CA GLY A 193 0.21 -5.71 4.64
C GLY A 193 0.29 -6.12 6.11
N ALA A 194 1.05 -5.35 6.88
CA ALA A 194 1.19 -5.52 8.32
C ALA A 194 -0.15 -5.47 9.06
N LEU A 195 -1.11 -4.69 8.58
CA LEU A 195 -2.40 -4.49 9.23
C LEU A 195 -3.34 -5.70 9.09
N LEU A 196 -3.27 -6.40 7.95
CA LEU A 196 -4.23 -7.44 7.59
C LEU A 196 -3.62 -8.84 7.56
N VAL A 197 -2.30 -9.00 7.72
CA VAL A 197 -1.64 -10.31 7.74
C VAL A 197 -2.21 -11.28 8.79
N ALA A 198 -2.62 -10.76 9.94
CA ALA A 198 -3.23 -11.55 11.00
C ALA A 198 -4.59 -12.14 10.58
N SER A 199 -5.29 -11.51 9.64
CA SER A 199 -6.58 -12.01 9.14
C SER A 199 -6.42 -13.37 8.44
N LEU A 200 -5.43 -13.51 7.54
CA LEU A 200 -5.14 -14.77 6.86
C LEU A 200 -4.55 -15.83 7.82
N LEU A 201 -3.75 -15.41 8.80
CA LEU A 201 -3.12 -16.34 9.75
C LEU A 201 -4.08 -16.86 10.82
N VAL A 202 -4.95 -16.00 11.35
CA VAL A 202 -5.74 -16.30 12.56
C VAL A 202 -7.16 -16.72 12.22
N LEU A 203 -7.86 -16.02 11.31
CA LEU A 203 -9.29 -16.25 11.10
C LEU A 203 -9.60 -17.64 10.52
N PRO A 204 -8.93 -18.16 9.48
CA PRO A 204 -9.21 -19.51 8.99
C PRO A 204 -8.98 -20.59 10.06
N ALA A 205 -7.92 -20.43 10.84
CA ALA A 205 -7.59 -21.34 11.94
C ALA A 205 -8.61 -21.25 13.09
N ALA A 206 -9.05 -20.04 13.45
CA ALA A 206 -10.06 -19.83 14.48
C ALA A 206 -11.43 -20.37 14.04
N THR A 207 -11.82 -20.15 12.78
CA THR A 207 -13.07 -20.65 12.18
C THR A 207 -13.13 -22.17 12.24
N THR A 208 -12.09 -22.85 11.74
CA THR A 208 -12.06 -24.32 11.67
C THR A 208 -11.95 -24.98 13.05
N ARG A 209 -11.35 -24.30 14.04
CA ARG A 209 -11.32 -24.75 15.44
C ARG A 209 -12.71 -24.87 16.06
N LEU A 210 -13.70 -24.12 15.56
CA LEU A 210 -15.09 -24.23 16.03
C LEU A 210 -15.74 -25.58 15.67
N TRP A 211 -15.21 -26.30 14.68
CA TRP A 211 -15.85 -27.52 14.16
C TRP A 211 -14.96 -28.75 14.26
N THR A 212 -13.65 -28.55 14.39
CA THR A 212 -12.66 -29.64 14.42
C THR A 212 -11.98 -29.71 15.78
N ARG A 213 -11.74 -30.95 16.25
CA ARG A 213 -11.02 -31.22 17.52
C ARG A 213 -9.68 -31.94 17.32
N ARG A 214 -9.49 -32.61 16.18
CA ARG A 214 -8.26 -33.35 15.85
C ARG A 214 -7.27 -32.39 15.18
N LEU A 215 -6.03 -32.37 15.66
CA LEU A 215 -5.01 -31.41 15.19
C LEU A 215 -4.77 -31.49 13.66
N VAL A 216 -4.57 -32.69 13.12
CA VAL A 216 -4.28 -32.85 11.68
C VAL A 216 -5.46 -32.39 10.83
N THR A 217 -6.69 -32.77 11.20
CA THR A 217 -7.90 -32.31 10.51
C THR A 217 -8.05 -30.78 10.63
N TRP A 218 -7.76 -30.23 11.80
CA TRP A 218 -7.80 -28.79 12.02
C TRP A 218 -6.81 -28.04 11.13
N GLN A 219 -5.56 -28.53 11.03
CA GLN A 219 -4.53 -27.99 10.16
C GLN A 219 -4.92 -28.04 8.68
N LEU A 220 -5.33 -29.20 8.18
CA LEU A 220 -5.73 -29.36 6.80
C LEU A 220 -6.95 -28.49 6.45
N SER A 221 -7.97 -28.47 7.31
CA SER A 221 -9.13 -27.61 7.11
C SER A 221 -8.75 -26.12 7.15
N SER A 222 -7.80 -25.71 7.99
CA SER A 222 -7.33 -24.32 8.06
C SER A 222 -6.62 -23.90 6.77
N VAL A 223 -5.76 -24.76 6.22
CA VAL A 223 -5.09 -24.52 4.94
C VAL A 223 -6.09 -24.41 3.81
N VAL A 224 -7.05 -25.35 3.72
CA VAL A 224 -8.08 -25.33 2.68
C VAL A 224 -8.96 -24.09 2.79
N LEU A 225 -9.36 -23.71 4.01
CA LEU A 225 -10.18 -22.52 4.22
C LEU A 225 -9.40 -21.24 3.88
N ALA A 226 -8.15 -21.11 4.33
CA ALA A 226 -7.30 -19.97 4.00
C ALA A 226 -7.09 -19.82 2.49
N ALA A 227 -6.87 -20.93 1.77
CA ALA A 227 -6.77 -20.94 0.31
C ALA A 227 -8.08 -20.49 -0.35
N ALA A 228 -9.22 -21.01 0.10
CA ALA A 228 -10.53 -20.67 -0.44
C ALA A 228 -10.88 -19.19 -0.18
N GLU A 229 -10.73 -18.72 1.05
CA GLU A 229 -10.97 -17.32 1.42
C GLU A 229 -10.02 -16.38 0.69
N GLY A 230 -8.74 -16.73 0.54
CA GLY A 230 -7.80 -15.91 -0.21
C GLY A 230 -8.14 -15.81 -1.70
N VAL A 231 -8.48 -16.93 -2.36
CA VAL A 231 -8.84 -16.96 -3.80
C VAL A 231 -10.17 -16.24 -4.04
N VAL A 232 -11.18 -16.50 -3.20
CA VAL A 232 -12.49 -15.84 -3.32
C VAL A 232 -12.37 -14.36 -2.97
N GLY A 233 -11.57 -13.98 -1.97
CA GLY A 233 -11.31 -12.60 -1.61
C GLY A 233 -10.62 -11.83 -2.74
N LEU A 234 -9.63 -12.45 -3.39
CA LEU A 234 -9.01 -11.88 -4.59
C LEU A 234 -10.00 -11.73 -5.74
N TRP A 235 -10.89 -12.72 -5.94
CA TRP A 235 -11.95 -12.62 -6.94
C TRP A 235 -12.94 -11.47 -6.65
N ILE A 236 -13.38 -11.33 -5.40
CA ILE A 236 -14.23 -10.21 -4.94
C ILE A 236 -13.51 -8.89 -5.17
N SER A 237 -12.21 -8.81 -4.86
CA SER A 237 -11.39 -7.62 -5.07
C SER A 237 -11.40 -7.16 -6.53
N VAL A 238 -11.24 -8.09 -7.49
CA VAL A 238 -11.30 -7.74 -8.92
C VAL A 238 -12.70 -7.28 -9.34
N GLU A 239 -13.75 -7.95 -8.89
CA GLU A 239 -15.13 -7.60 -9.28
C GLU A 239 -15.61 -6.28 -8.65
N SER A 240 -15.21 -6.00 -7.41
CA SER A 240 -15.59 -4.79 -6.66
C SER A 240 -14.59 -3.64 -6.78
N ASN A 241 -13.44 -3.87 -7.44
CA ASN A 241 -12.31 -2.95 -7.52
C ASN A 241 -11.79 -2.49 -6.12
N ALA A 242 -11.93 -3.34 -5.11
CA ALA A 242 -11.44 -3.09 -3.75
C ALA A 242 -9.99 -3.60 -3.57
N PRO A 243 -9.20 -3.03 -2.64
CA PRO A 243 -7.87 -3.56 -2.29
C PRO A 243 -7.94 -5.04 -1.88
N PRO A 244 -7.07 -5.93 -2.40
CA PRO A 244 -7.20 -7.37 -2.17
C PRO A 244 -7.03 -7.78 -0.70
N GLY A 245 -6.10 -7.16 0.03
CA GLY A 245 -5.89 -7.46 1.45
C GLY A 245 -7.16 -7.21 2.28
N ALA A 246 -7.82 -6.08 2.03
CA ALA A 246 -9.06 -5.71 2.71
C ALA A 246 -10.21 -6.66 2.34
N ALA A 247 -10.35 -7.03 1.06
CA ALA A 247 -11.38 -7.97 0.60
C ALA A 247 -11.24 -9.35 1.25
N ILE A 248 -10.01 -9.88 1.35
CA ILE A 248 -9.71 -11.16 2.02
C ILE A 248 -10.05 -11.06 3.52
N ALA A 249 -9.63 -9.98 4.19
CA ALA A 249 -9.85 -9.80 5.61
C ALA A 249 -11.35 -9.72 5.97
N VAL A 250 -12.13 -8.94 5.21
CA VAL A 250 -13.58 -8.82 5.41
C VAL A 250 -14.29 -10.15 5.15
N LEU A 251 -13.89 -10.88 4.10
CA LEU A 251 -14.44 -12.20 3.80
C LEU A 251 -14.16 -13.19 4.94
N ALA A 252 -12.90 -13.32 5.37
CA ALA A 252 -12.50 -14.22 6.45
C ALA A 252 -13.21 -13.88 7.78
N ALA A 253 -13.38 -12.59 8.09
CA ALA A 253 -14.12 -12.15 9.27
C ALA A 253 -15.61 -12.50 9.17
N GLY A 254 -16.22 -12.33 7.99
CA GLY A 254 -17.60 -12.73 7.72
C GLY A 254 -17.82 -14.24 7.87
N VAL A 255 -16.91 -15.05 7.30
CA VAL A 255 -16.95 -16.52 7.41
C VAL A 255 -16.81 -16.96 8.88
N PHE A 256 -15.88 -16.35 9.63
CA PHE A 256 -15.74 -16.59 11.07
C PHE A 256 -17.03 -16.25 11.83
N GLY A 257 -17.60 -15.06 11.58
CA GLY A 257 -18.85 -14.62 12.22
C GLY A 257 -20.02 -15.57 11.96
N ILE A 258 -20.19 -16.02 10.72
CA ILE A 258 -21.22 -17.00 10.33
C ILE A 258 -20.98 -18.34 11.03
N ALA A 259 -19.74 -18.83 11.05
CA ALA A 259 -19.39 -20.09 11.71
C ALA A 259 -19.62 -20.02 13.24
N ALA A 260 -19.30 -18.89 13.87
CA ALA A 260 -19.53 -18.66 15.29
C ALA A 260 -21.03 -18.58 15.62
N LEU A 261 -21.82 -17.84 14.84
CA LEU A 261 -23.28 -17.78 14.96
C LEU A 261 -23.92 -19.16 14.74
N GLY A 262 -23.46 -19.91 13.74
CA GLY A 262 -23.87 -21.28 13.43
C GLY A 262 -23.77 -22.24 14.61
N ARG A 263 -22.82 -21.98 15.52
CA ARG A 263 -22.59 -22.76 16.73
C ARG A 263 -23.35 -22.22 17.95
N ALA A 264 -23.59 -20.92 18.01
CA ALA A 264 -24.25 -20.24 19.13
C ALA A 264 -25.79 -20.27 19.03
N VAL A 265 -26.34 -20.34 17.82
CA VAL A 265 -27.77 -20.15 17.53
C VAL A 265 -28.41 -21.49 17.12
N ARG A 266 -29.65 -21.74 17.59
CA ARG A 266 -30.42 -22.94 17.20
C ARG A 266 -30.66 -22.96 15.66
N PRO A 267 -30.61 -24.12 14.98
CA PRO A 267 -30.70 -24.24 13.53
C PRO A 267 -31.96 -23.61 12.92
N SER A 268 -33.05 -23.52 13.68
CA SER A 268 -34.31 -22.88 13.27
C SER A 268 -34.23 -21.35 13.12
N VAL A 269 -33.36 -20.67 13.86
CA VAL A 269 -33.16 -19.20 13.76
C VAL A 269 -32.15 -18.86 12.65
N LEU A 270 -31.18 -19.73 12.42
CA LEU A 270 -30.22 -19.63 11.31
C LEU A 270 -30.92 -19.73 9.94
N ALA A 271 -31.92 -20.60 9.80
CA ALA A 271 -32.74 -20.69 8.59
C ALA A 271 -33.51 -19.38 8.31
N GLY A 272 -34.00 -18.71 9.36
CA GLY A 272 -34.69 -17.42 9.25
C GLY A 272 -33.77 -16.26 8.86
N LEU A 273 -32.55 -16.21 9.43
CA LEU A 273 -31.55 -15.19 9.08
C LEU A 273 -30.96 -15.40 7.68
N ALA A 274 -30.72 -16.65 7.27
CA ALA A 274 -30.26 -16.97 5.92
C ALA A 274 -31.32 -16.61 4.86
N ALA A 275 -32.61 -16.86 5.14
CA ALA A 275 -33.71 -16.44 4.27
C ALA A 275 -33.81 -14.90 4.19
N GLY A 276 -33.61 -14.19 5.31
CA GLY A 276 -33.58 -12.72 5.34
C GLY A 276 -32.41 -12.11 4.58
N LEU A 277 -31.21 -12.71 4.66
CA LEU A 277 -30.02 -12.23 3.94
C LEU A 277 -30.10 -12.51 2.43
N LEU A 278 -30.66 -13.66 2.02
CA LEU A 278 -30.96 -13.93 0.60
C LEU A 278 -31.98 -12.94 0.01
N LEU A 279 -32.95 -12.48 0.82
CA LEU A 279 -33.93 -11.46 0.41
C LEU A 279 -33.30 -10.06 0.28
N LEU A 280 -32.26 -9.74 1.08
CA LEU A 280 -31.53 -8.47 1.00
C LEU A 280 -30.53 -8.43 -0.17
N VAL A 281 -29.85 -9.54 -0.47
CA VAL A 281 -28.92 -9.64 -1.62
C VAL A 281 -29.68 -9.68 -2.96
N GLY A 282 -30.93 -10.16 -2.97
CA GLY A 282 -31.82 -10.10 -4.15
C GLY A 282 -32.26 -8.68 -4.55
N ALA A 283 -32.10 -7.69 -3.67
CA ALA A 283 -32.56 -6.31 -3.91
C ALA A 283 -31.47 -5.35 -4.44
N THR A 284 -30.20 -5.77 -4.49
CA THR A 284 -29.07 -4.94 -4.98
C THR A 284 -28.62 -5.31 -6.40
N GLY A 285 -29.52 -5.89 -7.21
CA GLY A 285 -29.26 -6.21 -8.60
C GLY A 285 -29.56 -5.03 -9.55
N CYS A 286 -28.56 -4.67 -10.36
CA CYS A 286 -28.55 -3.67 -11.44
C CYS A 286 -28.31 -2.20 -11.04
N GLY A 287 -27.05 -1.90 -10.76
CA GLY A 287 -26.43 -0.65 -11.20
C GLY A 287 -25.37 -0.94 -12.25
N THR A 288 -25.76 -1.14 -13.51
CA THR A 288 -24.80 -1.11 -14.63
C THR A 288 -24.29 0.31 -14.77
N ILE A 289 -23.12 0.59 -14.20
CA ILE A 289 -22.39 1.83 -14.47
C ILE A 289 -22.02 1.78 -15.95
N GLY A 290 -22.77 2.55 -16.75
CA GLY A 290 -22.53 2.70 -18.18
C GLY A 290 -21.13 3.22 -18.42
N ARG A 291 -20.24 2.33 -18.87
CA ARG A 291 -18.90 2.68 -19.32
C ARG A 291 -19.04 3.45 -20.62
N THR A 292 -19.06 4.79 -20.55
CA THR A 292 -18.91 5.66 -21.71
C THR A 292 -17.45 5.59 -22.19
N GLY A 293 -17.08 4.45 -22.75
CA GLY A 293 -15.76 4.26 -23.36
C GLY A 293 -15.64 5.08 -24.63
N GLY A 294 -14.67 5.99 -24.67
CA GLY A 294 -14.25 6.63 -25.92
C GLY A 294 -13.86 5.56 -26.94
N LYS A 295 -14.21 5.76 -28.22
CA LYS A 295 -13.94 4.81 -29.32
C LYS A 295 -12.46 4.84 -29.78
N GLY A 296 -11.52 4.91 -28.85
CA GLY A 296 -10.09 5.12 -29.10
C GLY A 296 -9.20 4.24 -28.21
N PRO A 297 -7.88 4.23 -28.46
CA PRO A 297 -6.94 3.49 -27.63
C PRO A 297 -7.06 3.93 -26.16
N THR A 298 -6.95 2.95 -25.25
CA THR A 298 -6.87 3.20 -23.81
C THR A 298 -5.53 3.86 -23.49
N VAL A 299 -5.59 4.98 -22.80
CA VAL A 299 -4.44 5.75 -22.33
C VAL A 299 -4.55 5.88 -20.82
N VAL A 300 -3.48 5.55 -20.11
CA VAL A 300 -3.41 5.69 -18.66
C VAL A 300 -2.68 6.99 -18.31
N ALA A 301 -3.21 7.72 -17.35
CA ALA A 301 -2.59 8.90 -16.74
C ALA A 301 -2.56 8.71 -15.22
N THR A 302 -1.38 8.88 -14.62
CA THR A 302 -1.19 8.66 -13.19
C THR A 302 -1.91 9.72 -12.36
N THR A 303 -1.70 11.01 -12.67
CA THR A 303 -2.26 12.15 -11.91
C THR A 303 -3.48 12.80 -12.57
N THR A 304 -4.22 13.59 -11.79
CA THR A 304 -5.39 14.39 -12.24
C THR A 304 -4.99 15.41 -13.31
N GLN A 305 -3.84 16.08 -13.14
CA GLN A 305 -3.33 17.11 -14.06
C GLN A 305 -2.98 16.50 -15.42
N ILE A 306 -2.29 15.35 -15.42
CA ILE A 306 -1.92 14.64 -16.64
C ILE A 306 -3.18 14.13 -17.34
N ALA A 307 -4.13 13.55 -16.61
CA ALA A 307 -5.38 13.07 -17.18
C ALA A 307 -6.15 14.19 -17.91
N ASP A 308 -6.21 15.38 -17.32
CA ASP A 308 -6.85 16.54 -17.94
C ASP A 308 -6.14 17.02 -19.20
N TRP A 309 -4.81 17.04 -19.21
CA TRP A 309 -4.05 17.34 -20.43
C TRP A 309 -4.26 16.30 -21.52
N VAL A 310 -4.26 15.01 -21.17
CA VAL A 310 -4.53 13.92 -22.11
C VAL A 310 -5.95 14.04 -22.67
N ARG A 311 -6.97 14.29 -21.84
CA ARG A 311 -8.35 14.54 -22.30
C ARG A 311 -8.42 15.76 -23.22
N ALA A 312 -7.73 16.84 -22.89
CA ALA A 312 -7.74 18.06 -23.70
C ALA A 312 -7.05 17.89 -25.06
N VAL A 313 -5.98 17.09 -25.14
CA VAL A 313 -5.25 16.80 -26.39
C VAL A 313 -5.98 15.73 -27.21
N GLY A 314 -6.36 14.64 -26.56
CA GLY A 314 -6.99 13.48 -27.16
C GLY A 314 -8.44 13.72 -27.58
N GLY A 315 -9.25 14.37 -26.73
CA GLY A 315 -10.70 14.46 -26.93
C GLY A 315 -11.33 13.07 -27.10
N ASP A 316 -12.36 12.96 -27.93
CA ASP A 316 -13.07 11.69 -28.19
C ASP A 316 -12.22 10.62 -28.92
N ALA A 317 -10.99 10.97 -29.31
CA ALA A 317 -10.10 10.09 -30.02
C ALA A 317 -9.40 9.06 -29.13
N VAL A 318 -9.41 9.24 -27.80
CA VAL A 318 -8.76 8.38 -26.80
C VAL A 318 -9.72 8.10 -25.65
N SER A 319 -9.51 6.98 -24.95
CA SER A 319 -10.18 6.70 -23.68
C SER A 319 -9.17 6.87 -22.55
N VAL A 320 -9.39 7.83 -21.65
CA VAL A 320 -8.44 8.15 -20.57
C VAL A 320 -8.84 7.43 -19.29
N HIS A 321 -7.98 6.53 -18.82
CA HIS A 321 -8.03 5.96 -17.48
C HIS A 321 -7.14 6.78 -16.56
N GLN A 322 -7.74 7.42 -15.56
CA GLN A 322 -7.04 8.21 -14.56
C GLN A 322 -6.91 7.37 -13.29
N ILE A 323 -5.69 7.18 -12.81
CA ILE A 323 -5.43 6.35 -11.63
C ILE A 323 -5.80 7.13 -10.37
N LEU A 324 -5.04 8.18 -10.04
CA LEU A 324 -5.28 9.01 -8.86
C LEU A 324 -6.56 9.82 -9.02
N GLN A 325 -7.44 9.72 -8.03
CA GLN A 325 -8.68 10.51 -7.99
C GLN A 325 -8.44 11.84 -7.26
N PRO A 326 -9.28 12.87 -7.47
CA PRO A 326 -9.15 14.11 -6.71
C PRO A 326 -9.14 13.87 -5.20
N ASN A 327 -8.25 14.57 -4.49
CA ASN A 327 -7.98 14.40 -3.05
C ASN A 327 -7.33 13.06 -2.67
N THR A 328 -6.75 12.34 -3.63
CA THR A 328 -5.96 11.12 -3.35
C THR A 328 -4.50 11.50 -3.20
N ASP A 329 -3.90 11.12 -2.08
CA ASP A 329 -2.47 11.27 -1.89
C ASP A 329 -1.72 10.26 -2.77
N PRO A 330 -0.81 10.69 -3.66
CA PRO A 330 -0.04 9.79 -4.53
C PRO A 330 0.94 8.91 -3.77
N HIS A 331 1.39 9.34 -2.59
CA HIS A 331 2.34 8.62 -1.74
C HIS A 331 1.66 7.51 -0.93
N GLU A 332 0.38 7.67 -0.60
CA GLU A 332 -0.42 6.67 0.10
C GLU A 332 -1.21 5.74 -0.83
N TYR A 333 -1.10 5.95 -2.15
CA TYR A 333 -1.97 5.28 -3.10
C TYR A 333 -1.60 3.81 -3.35
N GLU A 334 -2.56 2.92 -3.10
CA GLU A 334 -2.48 1.51 -3.50
C GLU A 334 -3.18 1.28 -4.86
N PRO A 335 -2.47 0.79 -5.90
CA PRO A 335 -3.07 0.47 -7.19
C PRO A 335 -4.21 -0.55 -7.07
N ARG A 336 -5.34 -0.28 -7.73
CA ARG A 336 -6.51 -1.18 -7.70
C ARG A 336 -6.52 -2.11 -8.91
N PRO A 337 -7.31 -3.20 -8.90
CA PRO A 337 -7.38 -4.13 -10.03
C PRO A 337 -7.70 -3.45 -11.37
N ALA A 338 -8.61 -2.47 -11.39
CA ALA A 338 -8.96 -1.74 -12.60
C ALA A 338 -7.79 -0.92 -13.15
N ASP A 339 -6.88 -0.42 -12.29
CA ASP A 339 -5.70 0.35 -12.71
C ASP A 339 -4.66 -0.56 -13.39
N VAL A 340 -4.49 -1.79 -12.86
CA VAL A 340 -3.61 -2.81 -13.47
C VAL A 340 -4.20 -3.31 -14.79
N GLU A 341 -5.51 -3.56 -14.86
CA GLU A 341 -6.20 -3.97 -16.11
C GLU A 341 -6.15 -2.87 -17.19
N ALA A 342 -6.41 -1.63 -16.80
CA ALA A 342 -6.30 -0.49 -17.72
C ALA A 342 -4.86 -0.34 -18.24
N THR A 343 -3.86 -0.55 -17.39
CA THR A 343 -2.45 -0.52 -17.78
C THR A 343 -2.07 -1.67 -18.71
N ALA A 344 -2.55 -2.88 -18.44
CA ALA A 344 -2.31 -4.05 -19.30
C ALA A 344 -2.82 -3.85 -20.73
N SER A 345 -3.95 -3.14 -20.87
CA SER A 345 -4.60 -2.86 -22.16
C SER A 345 -4.23 -1.49 -22.76
N ALA A 346 -3.41 -0.69 -22.07
CA ALA A 346 -3.05 0.65 -22.49
C ALA A 346 -2.10 0.63 -23.70
N SER A 347 -2.30 1.57 -24.62
CA SER A 347 -1.32 1.84 -25.67
C SER A 347 -0.18 2.74 -25.16
N VAL A 348 -0.51 3.67 -24.25
CA VAL A 348 0.42 4.65 -23.67
C VAL A 348 0.08 4.86 -22.20
N VAL A 349 1.10 4.92 -21.36
CA VAL A 349 1.03 5.35 -19.96
C VAL A 349 1.76 6.68 -19.85
N PHE A 350 1.12 7.70 -19.30
CA PHE A 350 1.73 8.98 -18.95
C PHE A 350 1.92 9.06 -17.44
N GLU A 351 3.17 9.20 -17.02
CA GLU A 351 3.56 9.35 -15.62
C GLU A 351 4.15 10.74 -15.38
N ASN A 352 4.01 11.23 -14.14
CA ASN A 352 4.57 12.47 -13.66
C ASN A 352 6.09 12.38 -13.58
N GLY A 353 6.60 11.24 -13.09
CA GLY A 353 8.02 10.97 -12.95
C GLY A 353 8.61 11.46 -11.62
N ASP A 354 9.90 11.19 -11.45
CA ASP A 354 10.63 11.24 -10.18
C ASP A 354 10.02 10.26 -9.15
N THR A 355 9.74 10.68 -7.91
CA THR A 355 9.23 9.78 -6.85
C THR A 355 7.69 9.72 -6.76
N LEU A 356 6.97 10.70 -7.31
CA LEU A 356 5.53 10.90 -7.08
C LEU A 356 4.66 9.70 -7.46
N ASP A 357 4.96 9.04 -8.57
CA ASP A 357 4.23 7.86 -9.06
C ASP A 357 5.16 6.66 -9.23
N SER A 358 6.11 6.51 -8.30
CA SER A 358 7.09 5.41 -8.27
C SER A 358 6.46 4.01 -8.33
N TRP A 359 5.25 3.84 -7.80
CA TRP A 359 4.46 2.60 -7.86
C TRP A 359 4.08 2.20 -9.31
N MET A 360 4.03 3.15 -10.25
CA MET A 360 3.62 2.92 -11.63
C MET A 360 4.58 1.98 -12.36
N ALA A 361 5.88 2.06 -12.08
CA ALA A 361 6.88 1.17 -12.68
C ALA A 361 6.58 -0.31 -12.38
N LYS A 362 6.16 -0.59 -11.14
CA LYS A 362 5.77 -1.93 -10.70
C LYS A 362 4.45 -2.37 -11.33
N VAL A 363 3.47 -1.47 -11.43
CA VAL A 363 2.21 -1.75 -12.13
C VAL A 363 2.48 -2.12 -13.60
N VAL A 364 3.35 -1.38 -14.31
CA VAL A 364 3.70 -1.71 -15.71
C VAL A 364 4.40 -3.06 -15.82
N SER A 365 5.35 -3.38 -14.93
CA SER A 365 6.08 -4.66 -14.98
C SER A 365 5.19 -5.86 -14.68
N GLU A 366 4.20 -5.70 -13.80
CA GLU A 366 3.33 -6.78 -13.32
C GLU A 366 2.03 -6.93 -14.13
N ALA A 367 1.54 -5.86 -14.78
CA ALA A 367 0.30 -5.89 -15.56
C ALA A 367 0.32 -6.87 -16.75
N GLY A 368 1.51 -7.26 -17.22
CA GLY A 368 1.69 -8.18 -18.35
C GLY A 368 1.48 -7.56 -19.74
N GLY A 369 1.17 -6.26 -19.80
CA GLY A 369 1.17 -5.46 -21.03
C GLY A 369 2.54 -4.83 -21.32
N HIS A 370 2.69 -4.29 -22.52
CA HIS A 370 3.87 -3.51 -22.92
C HIS A 370 3.48 -2.10 -23.41
N PRO A 371 2.80 -1.29 -22.58
CA PRO A 371 2.46 0.07 -22.97
C PRO A 371 3.72 0.90 -23.16
N ALA A 372 3.66 1.89 -24.06
CA ALA A 372 4.69 2.90 -24.13
C ALA A 372 4.60 3.83 -22.91
N VAL A 373 5.57 3.78 -22.02
CA VAL A 373 5.63 4.67 -20.84
C VAL A 373 6.29 5.99 -21.22
N VAL A 374 5.65 7.10 -20.85
CA VAL A 374 6.12 8.46 -21.10
C VAL A 374 6.21 9.22 -19.78
N ASP A 375 7.42 9.28 -19.25
CA ASP A 375 7.80 10.16 -18.13
C ASP A 375 7.77 11.63 -18.59
N LEU A 376 6.77 12.38 -18.13
CA LEU A 376 6.61 13.79 -18.47
C LEU A 376 7.61 14.67 -17.73
N GLY A 377 7.93 14.39 -16.46
CA GLY A 377 8.91 15.13 -15.66
C GLY A 377 10.33 15.09 -16.25
N ARG A 378 10.66 14.05 -17.02
CA ARG A 378 11.90 14.02 -17.81
C ARG A 378 11.91 15.02 -18.95
N LEU A 379 10.76 15.30 -19.56
CA LEU A 379 10.61 16.06 -20.80
C LEU A 379 10.33 17.55 -20.58
N VAL A 380 10.15 17.99 -19.33
CA VAL A 380 9.91 19.40 -19.02
C VAL A 380 11.21 20.23 -18.99
N PRO A 381 11.16 21.50 -19.44
CA PRO A 381 12.34 22.34 -19.60
C PRO A 381 12.84 22.99 -18.30
N VAL A 382 11.95 23.28 -17.34
CA VAL A 382 12.31 23.89 -16.07
C VAL A 382 12.30 22.80 -15.02
N LYS A 383 13.41 22.66 -14.28
CA LYS A 383 13.58 21.70 -13.20
C LYS A 383 14.13 22.41 -11.98
N LEU A 384 13.44 22.28 -10.86
CA LEU A 384 13.96 22.69 -9.56
C LEU A 384 14.60 21.49 -8.88
N ALA A 385 15.57 21.77 -8.00
CA ALA A 385 16.21 20.72 -7.23
C ALA A 385 15.17 20.01 -6.36
N GLY A 386 15.24 18.68 -6.33
CA GLY A 386 14.46 17.87 -5.41
C GLY A 386 15.02 17.93 -4.01
N GLU A 387 14.34 17.24 -3.10
CA GLU A 387 14.77 17.14 -1.71
C GLU A 387 15.97 16.18 -1.60
N SER A 388 17.09 16.66 -1.07
CA SER A 388 18.29 15.83 -0.86
C SER A 388 18.26 15.04 0.44
N SER A 389 17.39 15.44 1.37
CA SER A 389 17.30 14.94 2.74
C SER A 389 15.85 15.05 3.19
N GLY A 390 15.08 13.98 3.00
CA GLY A 390 13.65 13.88 3.29
C GLY A 390 13.18 12.45 3.06
N PRO A 391 11.94 12.09 3.44
CA PRO A 391 11.40 10.75 3.26
C PRO A 391 11.51 10.29 1.79
N GLU A 392 11.31 11.20 0.84
CA GLU A 392 11.46 10.89 -0.58
C GLU A 392 12.59 11.73 -1.18
N PRO A 393 13.86 11.29 -1.11
CA PRO A 393 14.92 11.98 -1.79
C PRO A 393 14.67 11.91 -3.30
N SER A 394 14.44 13.08 -3.89
CA SER A 394 14.15 13.21 -5.31
C SER A 394 15.27 13.97 -5.98
N ARG A 395 15.51 13.66 -7.26
CA ARG A 395 16.51 14.43 -8.01
C ARG A 395 15.97 15.81 -8.35
N PHE A 396 14.68 15.89 -8.65
CA PHE A 396 13.96 17.10 -8.98
C PHE A 396 12.65 17.16 -8.19
N ASP A 397 12.23 18.37 -7.86
CA ASP A 397 10.90 18.60 -7.27
C ASP A 397 9.81 18.05 -8.22
N PRO A 398 8.95 17.13 -7.76
CA PRO A 398 7.96 16.47 -8.61
C PRO A 398 6.80 17.39 -9.01
N HIS A 399 6.63 18.56 -8.38
CA HIS A 399 5.51 19.50 -8.58
C HIS A 399 5.69 20.42 -9.79
N TRP A 400 6.34 19.91 -10.83
CA TRP A 400 6.77 20.69 -11.99
C TRP A 400 5.60 21.30 -12.78
N TRP A 401 4.37 20.79 -12.62
CA TRP A 401 3.18 21.29 -13.32
C TRP A 401 2.79 22.72 -12.93
N HIS A 402 3.24 23.19 -11.77
CA HIS A 402 2.97 24.55 -11.33
C HIS A 402 3.66 25.64 -12.17
N ASP A 403 4.68 25.30 -12.98
CA ASP A 403 5.20 26.18 -14.02
C ASP A 403 4.41 25.98 -15.34
N PRO A 404 3.66 26.98 -15.83
CA PRO A 404 2.91 26.86 -17.08
C PRO A 404 3.77 26.47 -18.29
N ARG A 405 5.07 26.80 -18.29
CA ARG A 405 6.01 26.43 -19.35
C ARG A 405 6.26 24.92 -19.39
N ASN A 406 6.27 24.28 -18.22
CA ASN A 406 6.35 22.83 -18.11
C ASN A 406 5.05 22.17 -18.58
N ALA A 407 3.89 22.72 -18.22
CA ALA A 407 2.60 22.27 -18.75
C ALA A 407 2.54 22.35 -20.29
N GLU A 408 3.06 23.42 -20.92
CA GLU A 408 3.16 23.51 -22.39
C GLU A 408 4.02 22.39 -23.00
N ALA A 409 5.16 22.08 -22.37
CA ALA A 409 6.05 21.02 -22.80
C ALA A 409 5.42 19.63 -22.65
N ALA A 410 4.74 19.38 -21.52
CA ALA A 410 4.02 18.15 -21.25
C ALA A 410 2.88 17.93 -22.25
N VAL A 411 2.04 18.95 -22.50
CA VAL A 411 0.96 18.90 -23.51
C VAL A 411 1.53 18.60 -24.92
N SER A 412 2.67 19.18 -25.25
CA SER A 412 3.36 18.90 -26.53
C SER A 412 3.90 17.46 -26.59
N ALA A 413 4.43 16.95 -25.48
CA ALA A 413 4.91 15.57 -25.37
C ALA A 413 3.76 14.55 -25.48
N ILE A 414 2.64 14.80 -24.80
CA ILE A 414 1.40 14.03 -24.89
C ILE A 414 0.93 13.96 -26.34
N ALA A 415 0.84 15.11 -27.04
CA ALA A 415 0.42 15.13 -28.44
C ALA A 415 1.33 14.29 -29.36
N ARG A 416 2.65 14.32 -29.13
CA ARG A 416 3.60 13.49 -29.89
C ARG A 416 3.44 12.01 -29.59
N ALA A 417 3.26 11.64 -28.33
CA ALA A 417 3.07 10.24 -27.92
C ALA A 417 1.75 9.67 -28.47
N LEU A 418 0.65 10.41 -28.33
CA LEU A 418 -0.64 10.03 -28.91
C LEU A 418 -0.57 9.92 -30.45
N ALA A 419 0.15 10.82 -31.11
CA ALA A 419 0.34 10.77 -32.57
C ALA A 419 1.27 9.63 -33.07
N ARG A 420 2.05 9.02 -32.17
CA ARG A 420 2.79 7.78 -32.45
C ARG A 420 1.91 6.56 -32.25
N ALA A 421 1.08 6.57 -31.20
CA ALA A 421 0.14 5.48 -30.91
C ALA A 421 -1.01 5.40 -31.95
N ASP A 422 -1.55 6.54 -32.39
CA ASP A 422 -2.57 6.62 -33.45
C ASP A 422 -2.15 7.66 -34.52
N PRO A 423 -1.37 7.22 -35.54
CA PRO A 423 -0.93 8.10 -36.61
C PRO A 423 -2.06 8.72 -37.44
N ALA A 424 -3.22 8.05 -37.55
CA ALA A 424 -4.35 8.53 -38.33
C ALA A 424 -4.98 9.79 -37.71
N LYS A 425 -4.94 9.92 -36.38
CA LYS A 425 -5.48 11.07 -35.65
C LYS A 425 -4.45 12.15 -35.31
N ARG A 426 -3.22 12.05 -35.83
CA ARG A 426 -2.12 13.01 -35.59
C ARG A 426 -2.50 14.47 -35.76
N ALA A 427 -3.26 14.81 -36.81
CA ALA A 427 -3.69 16.19 -37.07
C ALA A 427 -4.63 16.72 -35.98
N VAL A 428 -5.50 15.86 -35.43
CA VAL A 428 -6.42 16.19 -34.33
C VAL A 428 -5.62 16.52 -33.07
N PHE A 429 -4.70 15.63 -32.66
CA PHE A 429 -3.89 15.84 -31.46
C PHE A 429 -3.05 17.12 -31.53
N ARG A 430 -2.41 17.40 -32.69
CA ARG A 430 -1.62 18.62 -32.88
C ARG A 430 -2.47 19.89 -32.79
N ARG A 431 -3.67 19.88 -33.39
CA ARG A 431 -4.59 21.02 -33.35
C ARG A 431 -5.07 21.28 -31.93
N ASN A 432 -5.50 20.24 -31.21
CA ASN A 432 -6.01 20.33 -29.85
C ASN A 432 -4.92 20.83 -28.88
N ALA A 433 -3.72 20.25 -28.95
CA ALA A 433 -2.57 20.69 -28.16
C ALA A 433 -2.23 22.17 -28.41
N SER A 434 -2.21 22.59 -29.67
CA SER A 434 -1.95 24.00 -30.02
C SER A 434 -3.01 24.95 -29.44
N ALA A 435 -4.29 24.52 -29.42
CA ALA A 435 -5.36 25.29 -28.80
C ALA A 435 -5.21 25.37 -27.27
N TYR A 436 -4.86 24.25 -26.62
CA TYR A 436 -4.62 24.21 -25.18
C TYR A 436 -3.44 25.09 -24.77
N ILE A 437 -2.29 24.98 -25.46
CA ILE A 437 -1.09 25.79 -25.21
C ILE A 437 -1.38 27.30 -25.30
N ARG A 438 -2.21 27.74 -26.26
CA ARG A 438 -2.62 29.16 -26.32
C ARG A 438 -3.41 29.61 -25.09
N ARG A 439 -4.21 28.73 -24.48
CA ARG A 439 -4.91 29.02 -23.22
C ARG A 439 -3.92 29.11 -22.06
N VAL A 440 -2.98 28.18 -21.95
CA VAL A 440 -1.92 28.18 -20.92
C VAL A 440 -1.09 29.47 -21.00
N ARG A 441 -0.66 29.89 -22.19
CA ARG A 441 0.07 31.16 -22.39
C ARG A 441 -0.72 32.39 -21.99
N ARG A 442 -2.04 32.37 -22.18
CA ARG A 442 -2.92 33.46 -21.75
C ARG A 442 -3.01 33.49 -20.22
N LEU A 443 -3.18 32.33 -19.60
CA LEU A 443 -3.20 32.15 -18.15
C LEU A 443 -1.90 32.64 -17.51
N ASP A 444 -0.75 32.20 -18.01
CA ASP A 444 0.58 32.62 -17.53
C ASP A 444 0.76 34.15 -17.53
N ARG A 445 0.39 34.82 -18.64
CA ARG A 445 0.41 36.29 -18.73
C ARG A 445 -0.55 36.95 -17.74
N SER A 446 -1.75 36.41 -17.56
CA SER A 446 -2.72 36.95 -16.61
C SER A 446 -2.24 36.82 -15.16
N ILE A 447 -1.64 35.68 -14.79
CA ILE A 447 -1.07 35.46 -13.46
C ILE A 447 0.11 36.42 -13.24
N ALA A 448 1.02 36.53 -14.21
CA ALA A 448 2.15 37.47 -14.13
C ALA A 448 1.68 38.93 -13.96
N ALA A 449 0.64 39.36 -14.69
CA ALA A 449 0.06 40.69 -14.54
C ALA A 449 -0.62 40.90 -13.17
N CYS A 450 -1.21 39.86 -12.59
CA CYS A 450 -1.80 39.90 -11.26
C CYS A 450 -0.72 40.11 -10.18
N PHE A 451 0.30 39.25 -10.16
CA PHE A 451 1.42 39.38 -9.22
C PHE A 451 2.24 40.65 -9.43
N GLY A 452 2.30 41.17 -10.65
CA GLY A 452 2.91 42.47 -10.96
C GLY A 452 2.32 43.65 -10.18
N ARG A 453 1.08 43.54 -9.68
CA ARG A 453 0.42 44.56 -8.84
C ARG A 453 0.86 44.52 -7.37
N ILE A 454 1.48 43.43 -6.94
CA ILE A 454 1.94 43.24 -5.56
C ILE A 454 3.40 43.69 -5.49
N PRO A 455 3.81 44.58 -4.56
CA PRO A 455 5.21 44.95 -4.38
C PRO A 455 6.09 43.73 -4.07
N PRO A 456 7.31 43.61 -4.62
CA PRO A 456 8.18 42.44 -4.39
C PRO A 456 8.37 42.04 -2.91
N PRO A 457 8.54 42.97 -1.95
CA PRO A 457 8.67 42.62 -0.53
C PRO A 457 7.42 41.98 0.09
N GLU A 458 6.24 42.16 -0.52
CA GLU A 458 4.98 41.62 -0.05
C GLU A 458 4.62 40.28 -0.70
N ARG A 459 5.38 39.84 -1.72
CA ARG A 459 5.18 38.55 -2.40
C ARG A 459 5.77 37.42 -1.57
N LYS A 460 5.17 37.18 -0.41
CA LYS A 460 5.55 36.13 0.54
C LYS A 460 4.44 35.11 0.68
N LEU A 461 4.82 33.84 0.74
CA LEU A 461 3.94 32.68 0.76
C LEU A 461 4.37 31.75 1.90
N VAL A 462 3.40 31.25 2.66
CA VAL A 462 3.56 30.06 3.50
C VAL A 462 2.64 28.98 2.95
N THR A 463 3.17 27.79 2.73
CA THR A 463 2.43 26.61 2.24
C THR A 463 2.18 25.61 3.36
N ASP A 464 1.36 24.61 3.10
CA ASP A 464 1.25 23.43 3.94
C ASP A 464 2.47 22.49 3.78
N HIS A 465 2.97 22.25 2.57
CA HIS A 465 4.20 21.52 2.26
C HIS A 465 4.98 22.16 1.10
N ASP A 466 6.19 21.70 0.78
CA ASP A 466 7.09 22.33 -0.20
C ASP A 466 6.71 22.02 -1.67
N ALA A 467 5.45 22.22 -2.05
CA ALA A 467 4.93 21.94 -3.40
C ALA A 467 4.96 23.13 -4.38
N PHE A 468 4.95 24.38 -3.88
CA PHE A 468 4.78 25.56 -4.75
C PHE A 468 6.08 26.14 -5.32
N GLY A 469 7.20 25.42 -5.22
CA GLY A 469 8.52 25.90 -5.65
C GLY A 469 8.53 26.44 -7.09
N TYR A 470 7.94 25.68 -8.03
CA TYR A 470 7.85 26.08 -9.45
C TYR A 470 6.99 27.33 -9.66
N PHE A 471 5.86 27.43 -8.97
CA PHE A 471 4.99 28.61 -9.03
C PHE A 471 5.71 29.85 -8.51
N ALA A 472 6.38 29.69 -7.36
CA ALA A 472 7.10 30.75 -6.68
C ALA A 472 8.28 31.27 -7.55
N ALA A 473 9.06 30.35 -8.12
CA ALA A 473 10.14 30.69 -9.04
C ALA A 473 9.64 31.41 -10.31
N ARG A 474 8.49 31.00 -10.87
CA ARG A 474 7.93 31.61 -12.09
C ARG A 474 7.48 33.05 -11.89
N TYR A 475 6.87 33.37 -10.74
CA TYR A 475 6.23 34.66 -10.48
C TYR A 475 6.96 35.55 -9.46
N GLY A 476 8.14 35.13 -8.98
CA GLY A 476 8.97 35.90 -8.06
C GLY A 476 8.32 36.04 -6.68
N ILE A 477 7.85 34.93 -6.14
CA ILE A 477 7.27 34.83 -4.79
C ILE A 477 8.31 34.18 -3.88
N ALA A 478 8.52 34.73 -2.69
CA ALA A 478 9.35 34.12 -1.67
C ALA A 478 8.52 33.14 -0.85
N VAL A 479 8.88 31.85 -0.89
CA VAL A 479 8.36 30.85 0.05
C VAL A 479 9.08 31.07 1.37
N VAL A 480 8.36 31.52 2.39
CA VAL A 480 8.91 31.84 3.72
C VAL A 480 9.04 30.57 4.57
N GLY A 481 8.16 29.60 4.36
CA GLY A 481 8.24 28.28 4.97
C GLY A 481 6.99 27.47 4.67
N ALA A 482 7.06 26.18 4.99
CA ALA A 482 5.94 25.27 4.91
C ALA A 482 5.61 24.72 6.31
N VAL A 483 4.35 24.36 6.55
CA VAL A 483 3.94 23.68 7.79
C VAL A 483 4.68 22.34 7.93
N ILE A 484 4.79 21.63 6.82
CA ILE A 484 5.56 20.40 6.63
C ILE A 484 6.74 20.77 5.72
N PRO A 485 7.97 20.92 6.24
CA PRO A 485 9.13 21.34 5.43
C PRO A 485 9.70 20.15 4.64
N SER A 486 8.89 19.63 3.71
CA SER A 486 9.16 18.44 2.91
C SER A 486 8.36 18.52 1.61
N GLN A 487 8.89 17.93 0.54
CA GLN A 487 8.20 17.82 -0.75
C GLN A 487 7.17 16.68 -0.75
N THR A 488 7.07 15.90 0.32
CA THR A 488 6.03 14.90 0.53
C THR A 488 5.18 15.23 1.76
N THR A 489 3.90 14.87 1.68
CA THR A 489 2.91 14.91 2.76
C THR A 489 3.19 13.89 3.87
N GLN A 490 4.08 12.91 3.63
CA GLN A 490 4.45 11.88 4.61
C GLN A 490 5.31 12.40 5.77
N ALA A 491 5.90 13.59 5.64
CA ALA A 491 6.66 14.19 6.73
C ALA A 491 5.71 14.78 7.80
N GLN A 492 6.12 14.70 9.06
CA GLN A 492 5.37 15.31 10.18
C GLN A 492 6.05 16.56 10.70
N ALA A 493 5.25 17.60 10.96
CA ALA A 493 5.72 18.81 11.60
C ALA A 493 5.91 18.57 13.12
N SER A 494 7.14 18.75 13.62
CA SER A 494 7.39 18.73 15.07
C SER A 494 6.87 20.01 15.75
N ALA A 495 6.52 19.94 17.03
CA ALA A 495 6.10 21.12 17.80
C ALA A 495 7.14 22.26 17.76
N GLY A 496 8.43 21.90 17.74
CA GLY A 496 9.52 22.86 17.57
C GLY A 496 9.57 23.48 16.18
N ALA A 497 9.34 22.71 15.11
CA ALA A 497 9.25 23.23 13.74
C ALA A 497 8.08 24.21 13.58
N THR A 498 6.90 23.87 14.11
CA THR A 498 5.72 24.73 14.10
C THR A 498 5.96 26.03 14.88
N ALA A 499 6.59 25.96 16.06
CA ALA A 499 6.93 27.15 16.84
C ALA A 499 7.91 28.08 16.08
N ARG A 500 8.91 27.51 15.40
CA ARG A 500 9.83 28.27 14.54
C ARG A 500 9.12 28.90 13.35
N LEU A 501 8.21 28.18 12.69
CA LEU A 501 7.41 28.71 11.59
C LEU A 501 6.53 29.88 12.06
N ILE A 502 5.85 29.77 13.21
CA ILE A 502 5.04 30.85 13.78
C ILE A 502 5.90 32.10 14.04
N ALA A 503 7.10 31.92 14.59
CA ALA A 503 8.04 33.03 14.80
C ALA A 503 8.46 33.67 13.47
N LEU A 504 8.76 32.86 12.46
CA LEU A 504 9.16 33.32 11.13
C LEU A 504 8.03 34.07 10.41
N VAL A 505 6.80 33.56 10.48
CA VAL A 505 5.60 34.22 9.93
C VAL A 505 5.40 35.61 10.54
N ARG A 506 5.57 35.72 11.86
CA ARG A 506 5.46 37.01 12.58
C ARG A 506 6.60 37.96 12.21
N HIS A 507 7.83 37.47 12.12
CA HIS A 507 9.01 38.25 11.77
C HIS A 507 8.95 38.78 10.33
N GLU A 508 8.58 37.92 9.39
CA GLU A 508 8.53 38.24 7.96
C GLU A 508 7.24 38.96 7.55
N HIS A 509 6.31 39.16 8.49
CA HIS A 509 4.99 39.76 8.29
C HIS A 509 4.19 39.11 7.14
N VAL A 510 4.24 37.77 7.06
CA VAL A 510 3.49 37.03 6.03
C VAL A 510 2.00 37.16 6.29
N ARG A 511 1.23 37.54 5.26
CA ARG A 511 -0.21 37.82 5.36
C ARG A 511 -1.11 36.71 4.84
N ALA A 512 -0.57 35.75 4.10
CA ALA A 512 -1.33 34.70 3.44
C ALA A 512 -0.67 33.33 3.64
N ILE A 513 -1.50 32.36 4.02
CA ILE A 513 -1.16 30.94 4.10
C ILE A 513 -2.00 30.25 3.02
N PHE A 514 -1.35 29.46 2.18
CA PHE A 514 -1.98 28.74 1.08
C PHE A 514 -1.95 27.25 1.42
N PRO A 515 -3.05 26.69 1.94
CA PRO A 515 -3.17 25.25 2.12
C PRO A 515 -3.47 24.57 0.78
N GLU A 516 -2.91 23.38 0.57
CA GLU A 516 -3.32 22.47 -0.48
C GLU A 516 -4.33 21.46 0.10
N SER A 517 -5.37 21.18 -0.67
CA SER A 517 -6.18 19.99 -0.51
C SER A 517 -5.65 19.02 -1.55
N SER A 518 -5.11 17.88 -1.12
CA SER A 518 -4.41 16.85 -1.90
C SER A 518 -4.77 16.77 -3.40
N LEU A 519 -3.77 16.45 -4.22
CA LEU A 519 -3.71 16.48 -5.70
C LEU A 519 -4.98 16.20 -6.54
#